data_AF-A0A2N1J3W6-F1
#
_entry.id   AF-A0A2N1J3W6-F1
#
_cell.length_a   1.000
_cell.length_b   1.000
_cell.length_c   1.000
_cell.angle_alpha   90.00
_cell.angle_beta   90.00
_cell.angle_gamma   90.00
#
_symmetry.space_group_name_H-M   'P 1'
#
loop_
_entity.id
_entity.type
_entity.pdbx_description
1 polymer ?
#
loop_
_entity_poly.entity_id
_entity_poly.type
_entity_poly.pdbx_seq_one_letter_code
_entity_poly.pdbx_strand_id
1 'polypeptide(L)'
;MKLGKIVLACTLAFGVASAQDVMQKSMSIMEQGMTQIQQGFLNNNIELIRSGAKLVQDGNKLFSDEKIIAKYLPKDKKHMVNVASNASKRITLDINILELNLDDKAYLNAANAYSDILNACSRCHSIVRSW
;
A
#
# COMPACT_ATOMS: atom_id res chain seq x y z
N MET A 1 -39.66 15.80 -39.46
CA MET A 1 -39.05 14.52 -39.03
C MET A 1 -38.31 14.75 -37.72
N LYS A 2 -38.47 13.82 -36.79
CA LYS A 2 -38.28 13.96 -35.34
C LYS A 2 -36.79 14.02 -34.96
N LEU A 3 -36.24 15.20 -34.73
CA LEU A 3 -34.94 15.41 -34.06
C LEU A 3 -35.08 15.46 -32.51
N GLY A 4 -36.27 15.22 -31.97
CA GLY A 4 -36.58 15.31 -30.55
C GLY A 4 -36.30 14.07 -29.69
N LYS A 5 -35.33 13.21 -30.06
CA LYS A 5 -35.06 11.96 -29.28
C LYS A 5 -33.58 11.58 -29.18
N ILE A 6 -32.66 12.54 -29.06
CA ILE A 6 -31.29 12.24 -28.59
C ILE A 6 -30.90 13.25 -27.51
N VAL A 7 -31.76 13.33 -26.49
CA VAL A 7 -31.43 13.93 -25.19
C VAL A 7 -31.79 12.85 -24.17
N LEU A 8 -30.97 11.79 -24.05
CA LEU A 8 -31.03 10.86 -22.91
C LEU A 8 -29.89 9.81 -22.91
N ALA A 9 -28.61 10.21 -22.84
CA ALA A 9 -27.54 9.23 -22.57
C ALA A 9 -26.23 9.80 -21.99
N CYS A 10 -26.19 11.01 -21.43
CA CYS A 10 -24.96 11.58 -20.83
C CYS A 10 -25.09 11.95 -19.35
N THR A 11 -26.02 11.35 -18.62
CA THR A 11 -26.11 11.49 -17.16
C THR A 11 -25.83 10.15 -16.49
N LEU A 12 -24.59 9.70 -16.56
CA LEU A 12 -24.07 8.62 -15.72
C LEU A 12 -22.58 8.83 -15.45
N ALA A 13 -22.29 9.84 -14.64
CA ALA A 13 -21.19 9.82 -13.70
C ALA A 13 -21.40 10.92 -12.67
N PHE A 14 -22.49 10.81 -11.90
CA PHE A 14 -22.44 11.32 -10.53
C PHE A 14 -21.38 10.46 -9.81
N GLY A 15 -20.12 10.86 -9.92
CA GLY A 15 -19.10 10.41 -9.00
C GLY A 15 -19.49 10.91 -7.63
N VAL A 16 -20.24 10.09 -6.89
CA VAL A 16 -20.33 10.21 -5.45
C VAL A 16 -18.89 10.38 -4.97
N ALA A 17 -18.59 11.54 -4.41
CA ALA A 17 -17.39 11.78 -3.62
C ALA A 17 -17.48 10.85 -2.40
N SER A 18 -17.23 9.56 -2.64
CA SER A 18 -17.01 8.56 -1.61
C SER A 18 -15.76 9.04 -0.90
N ALA A 19 -15.89 9.39 0.39
CA ALA A 19 -14.73 9.46 1.26
C ALA A 19 -14.06 8.08 1.16
N GLN A 20 -12.98 8.01 0.38
CA GLN A 20 -12.32 6.74 0.07
C GLN A 20 -11.94 6.10 1.39
N ASP A 21 -12.42 4.87 1.59
CA ASP A 21 -12.17 4.10 2.80
C ASP A 21 -10.67 4.09 3.12
N VAL A 22 -10.31 4.36 4.38
CA VAL A 22 -8.91 4.59 4.79
C VAL A 22 -8.02 3.39 4.44
N MET A 23 -8.54 2.17 4.59
CA MET A 23 -7.81 0.96 4.19
C MET A 23 -7.60 0.94 2.68
N GLN A 24 -8.64 1.19 1.87
CA GLN A 24 -8.49 1.20 0.41
C GLN A 24 -7.49 2.25 -0.06
N LYS A 25 -7.56 3.46 0.50
CA LYS A 25 -6.62 4.55 0.19
C LYS A 25 -5.19 4.16 0.59
N SER A 26 -5.00 3.63 1.80
CA SER A 26 -3.70 3.16 2.29
C SER A 26 -3.11 2.09 1.38
N MET A 27 -3.88 1.04 1.06
CA MET A 27 -3.40 -0.07 0.22
C MET A 27 -3.08 0.39 -1.20
N SER A 28 -3.88 1.27 -1.79
CA SER A 28 -3.64 1.79 -3.14
C SER A 28 -2.33 2.60 -3.21
N ILE A 29 -2.06 3.44 -2.21
CA ILE A 29 -0.80 4.20 -2.13
C ILE A 29 0.39 3.23 -1.96
N MET A 30 0.26 2.22 -1.10
CA MET A 30 1.33 1.24 -0.89
C MET A 30 1.57 0.39 -2.14
N GLU A 31 0.53 -0.04 -2.86
CA GLU A 31 0.66 -0.76 -4.13
C GLU A 31 1.43 0.06 -5.17
N GLN A 32 1.09 1.34 -5.32
CA GLN A 32 1.82 2.26 -6.19
C GLN A 32 3.30 2.36 -5.76
N GLY A 33 3.56 2.49 -4.47
CA GLY A 33 4.90 2.53 -3.91
C GLY A 33 5.71 1.26 -4.19
N MET A 34 5.13 0.08 -3.94
CA MET A 34 5.77 -1.21 -4.22
C MET A 34 6.08 -1.38 -5.71
N THR A 35 5.16 -0.95 -6.59
CA THR A 35 5.37 -0.99 -8.04
C THR A 35 6.54 -0.10 -8.45
N GLN A 36 6.64 1.11 -7.90
CA GLN A 36 7.76 2.02 -8.17
C GLN A 36 9.09 1.45 -7.65
N ILE A 37 9.13 0.89 -6.45
CA ILE A 37 10.34 0.24 -5.93
C ILE A 37 10.80 -0.86 -6.87
N GLN A 38 9.89 -1.75 -7.29
CA GLN A 38 10.21 -2.84 -8.19
C GLN A 38 10.72 -2.33 -9.55
N GLN A 39 10.02 -1.36 -10.14
CA GLN A 39 10.45 -0.73 -11.40
C GLN A 39 11.81 -0.04 -11.24
N GLY A 40 12.06 0.57 -10.09
CA GLY A 40 13.33 1.20 -9.75
C GLY A 40 14.49 0.20 -9.74
N PHE A 41 14.32 -0.96 -9.08
CA PHE A 41 15.32 -2.03 -9.11
C PHE A 41 15.53 -2.59 -10.53
N LEU A 42 14.46 -2.85 -11.28
CA LEU A 42 14.54 -3.41 -12.63
C LEU A 42 15.24 -2.49 -13.64
N ASN A 43 15.19 -1.17 -13.42
CA ASN A 43 15.73 -0.16 -14.32
C ASN A 43 16.94 0.59 -13.74
N ASN A 44 17.50 0.12 -12.63
CA ASN A 44 18.60 0.78 -11.91
C ASN A 44 18.33 2.26 -11.58
N ASN A 45 17.08 2.60 -11.27
CA ASN A 45 16.64 3.97 -10.98
C ASN A 45 16.43 4.18 -9.47
N ILE A 46 17.46 4.68 -8.79
CA ILE A 46 17.46 4.90 -7.34
C ILE A 46 16.39 5.90 -6.89
N GLU A 47 16.18 6.97 -7.66
CA GLU A 47 15.16 7.97 -7.32
C GLU A 47 13.75 7.39 -7.33
N LEU A 48 13.47 6.49 -8.29
CA LEU A 48 12.19 5.78 -8.36
C LEU A 48 12.02 4.80 -7.18
N ILE A 49 13.11 4.19 -6.70
CA ILE A 49 13.08 3.37 -5.49
C ILE A 49 12.71 4.25 -4.28
N ARG A 50 13.36 5.42 -4.12
CA ARG A 50 13.09 6.33 -3.00
C ARG A 50 11.68 6.92 -3.05
N SER A 51 11.20 7.31 -4.22
CA SER A 51 9.82 7.79 -4.38
C SER A 51 8.81 6.70 -4.02
N GLY A 52 9.09 5.47 -4.45
CA GLY A 52 8.28 4.31 -4.08
C GLY A 52 8.29 4.02 -2.58
N ALA A 53 9.45 4.02 -1.95
CA ALA A 53 9.60 3.85 -0.50
C ALA A 53 8.81 4.90 0.30
N LYS A 54 8.85 6.16 -0.14
CA LYS A 54 8.05 7.25 0.45
C LYS A 54 6.56 6.99 0.36
N LEU A 55 6.07 6.52 -0.79
CA LEU A 55 4.66 6.15 -0.97
C LEU A 55 4.28 5.00 -0.04
N VAL A 56 5.08 3.93 0.04
CA VAL A 56 4.79 2.82 0.97
C VAL A 56 4.74 3.34 2.42
N GLN A 57 5.68 4.21 2.81
CA GLN A 57 5.70 4.79 4.15
C GLN A 57 4.47 5.66 4.45
N ASP A 58 4.02 6.45 3.48
CA ASP A 58 2.83 7.30 3.62
C ASP A 58 1.55 6.48 3.67
N GLY A 59 1.42 5.48 2.79
CA GLY A 59 0.30 4.54 2.82
C GLY A 59 0.24 3.77 4.13
N ASN A 60 1.36 3.25 4.62
CA ASN A 60 1.44 2.52 5.88
C ASN A 60 1.04 3.37 7.09
N LYS A 61 1.41 4.66 7.12
CA LYS A 61 1.02 5.59 8.20
C LYS A 61 -0.49 5.77 8.32
N LEU A 62 -1.24 5.65 7.23
CA LEU A 62 -2.71 5.73 7.26
C LEU A 62 -3.36 4.50 7.92
N PHE A 63 -2.62 3.40 8.05
CA PHE A 63 -3.13 2.10 8.50
C PHE A 63 -2.21 1.40 9.52
N SER A 64 -1.61 2.17 10.42
CA SER A 64 -0.65 1.66 11.42
C SER A 64 -1.21 1.62 12.85
N ASP A 65 -2.26 2.39 13.15
CA ASP A 65 -2.92 2.43 14.45
C ASP A 65 -3.74 1.16 14.69
N GLU A 66 -3.50 0.47 15.81
CA GLU A 66 -4.23 -0.74 16.21
C GLU A 66 -5.74 -0.56 16.22
N LYS A 67 -6.25 0.61 16.64
CA LYS A 67 -7.69 0.92 16.65
C LYS A 67 -8.25 1.03 15.24
N ILE A 68 -7.46 1.52 14.29
CA ILE A 68 -7.85 1.56 12.87
C ILE A 68 -7.84 0.14 12.33
N ILE A 69 -6.71 -0.57 12.45
CA ILE A 69 -6.53 -1.95 11.99
C ILE A 69 -7.64 -2.87 12.52
N ALA A 70 -7.94 -2.78 13.82
CA ALA A 70 -8.97 -3.57 14.47
C ALA A 70 -10.33 -3.44 13.81
N LYS A 71 -10.68 -2.30 13.20
CA LYS A 71 -11.98 -2.12 12.51
C LYS A 71 -12.10 -3.01 11.28
N TYR A 72 -11.00 -3.26 10.59
CA TYR A 72 -10.96 -3.94 9.29
C TYR A 72 -10.65 -5.44 9.39
N LEU A 73 -10.22 -5.93 10.55
CA LEU A 73 -10.03 -7.36 10.75
C LEU A 73 -11.37 -8.13 10.70
N PRO A 74 -11.40 -9.37 10.17
CA PRO A 74 -12.53 -10.28 10.30
C PRO A 74 -12.96 -10.48 11.76
N LYS A 75 -14.25 -10.75 12.01
CA LYS A 75 -14.80 -10.86 13.37
C LYS A 75 -14.10 -11.92 14.22
N ASP A 76 -13.80 -13.06 13.62
CA ASP A 76 -13.08 -14.21 14.19
C ASP A 76 -11.58 -13.95 14.38
N LYS A 77 -11.01 -12.93 13.71
CA LYS A 77 -9.58 -12.60 13.75
C LYS A 77 -9.26 -11.29 14.47
N LYS A 78 -10.21 -10.64 15.15
CA LYS A 78 -9.98 -9.40 15.91
C LYS A 78 -8.85 -9.51 16.95
N HIS A 79 -8.67 -10.69 17.53
CA HIS A 79 -7.62 -10.98 18.51
C HIS A 79 -6.20 -10.91 17.91
N MET A 80 -6.05 -10.93 16.58
CA MET A 80 -4.78 -10.86 15.87
C MET A 80 -4.34 -9.43 15.51
N VAL A 81 -4.98 -8.40 16.08
CA VAL A 81 -4.66 -6.98 15.81
C VAL A 81 -3.20 -6.63 16.08
N ASN A 82 -2.60 -7.25 17.11
CA ASN A 82 -1.19 -7.10 17.43
C ASN A 82 -0.28 -7.61 16.30
N VAL A 83 -0.64 -8.72 15.65
CA VAL A 83 0.14 -9.28 14.52
C VAL A 83 0.09 -8.32 13.34
N ALA A 84 -1.10 -7.80 13.01
CA ALA A 84 -1.26 -6.83 11.92
C ALA A 84 -0.55 -5.49 12.21
N SER A 85 -0.61 -4.98 13.45
CA SER A 85 0.14 -3.79 13.84
C SER A 85 1.65 -4.00 13.79
N ASN A 86 2.14 -5.17 14.23
CA ASN A 86 3.55 -5.51 14.14
C ASN A 86 4.03 -5.63 12.70
N ALA A 87 3.21 -6.15 11.79
CA ALA A 87 3.52 -6.14 10.36
C ALA A 87 3.62 -4.71 9.79
N SER A 88 2.72 -3.79 10.20
CA SER A 88 2.85 -2.37 9.84
C SER A 88 4.14 -1.73 10.37
N LYS A 89 4.51 -2.00 11.63
CA LYS A 89 5.80 -1.52 12.19
C LYS A 89 6.98 -2.09 11.43
N ARG A 90 6.90 -3.36 11.01
CA ARG A 90 7.93 -4.04 10.24
C ARG A 90 8.13 -3.40 8.87
N ILE A 91 7.05 -3.03 8.17
CA ILE A 91 7.12 -2.27 6.91
C ILE A 91 7.94 -0.98 7.10
N THR A 92 7.68 -0.20 8.14
CA THR A 92 8.44 1.04 8.39
C THR A 92 9.91 0.78 8.71
N LEU A 93 10.21 -0.28 9.46
CA LEU A 93 11.60 -0.68 9.71
C LEU A 93 12.33 -1.08 8.42
N ASP A 94 11.69 -1.91 7.59
CA ASP A 94 12.30 -2.42 6.36
C ASP A 94 12.45 -1.32 5.30
N ILE A 95 11.58 -0.31 5.29
CA ILE A 95 11.77 0.92 4.49
C ILE A 95 13.05 1.67 4.92
N ASN A 96 13.26 1.85 6.22
CA ASN A 96 14.49 2.51 6.71
C ASN A 96 15.73 1.69 6.33
N ILE A 97 15.67 0.36 6.46
CA ILE A 97 16.77 -0.53 6.05
C ILE A 97 17.02 -0.41 4.55
N LEU A 98 15.96 -0.35 3.73
CA LEU A 98 16.07 -0.14 2.29
C LEU A 98 16.78 1.18 1.99
N GLU A 99 16.37 2.30 2.60
CA GLU A 99 16.98 3.61 2.38
C GLU A 99 18.45 3.66 2.80
N LEU A 100 18.79 3.11 3.96
CA LEU A 100 20.19 3.02 4.43
C LEU A 100 21.06 2.21 3.47
N ASN A 101 20.56 1.07 2.98
CA ASN A 101 21.31 0.27 2.00
C ASN A 101 21.45 0.99 0.64
N LEU A 102 20.51 1.85 0.25
CA LEU A 102 20.66 2.69 -0.94
C LEU A 102 21.74 3.76 -0.73
N ASP A 103 21.80 4.38 0.45
CA ASP A 103 22.83 5.36 0.82
C ASP A 103 24.23 4.72 0.76
N ASP A 104 24.35 3.49 1.27
CA ASP A 104 25.59 2.69 1.27
C ASP A 104 25.92 2.04 -0.08
N LYS A 105 25.08 2.24 -1.10
CA LYS A 105 25.17 1.56 -2.42
C LYS A 105 25.15 0.02 -2.33
N ALA A 106 24.63 -0.53 -1.23
CA ALA A 106 24.45 -1.96 -1.00
C ALA A 106 23.16 -2.47 -1.66
N TYR A 107 23.07 -2.37 -2.99
CA TYR A 107 21.80 -2.56 -3.72
C TYR A 107 21.17 -3.95 -3.57
N LEU A 108 21.97 -5.01 -3.41
CA LEU A 108 21.45 -6.35 -3.14
C LEU A 108 20.76 -6.42 -1.77
N ASN A 109 21.32 -5.75 -0.76
CA ASN A 109 20.71 -5.67 0.56
C ASN A 109 19.47 -4.77 0.55
N ALA A 110 19.46 -3.68 -0.24
CA ALA A 110 18.27 -2.88 -0.46
C ALA A 110 17.14 -3.70 -1.11
N ALA A 111 17.46 -4.59 -2.07
CA ALA A 111 16.48 -5.48 -2.69
C ALA A 111 15.95 -6.55 -1.70
N ASN A 112 16.80 -7.03 -0.79
CA ASN A 112 16.37 -7.90 0.31
C ASN A 112 15.40 -7.19 1.25
N ALA A 113 15.68 -5.93 1.61
CA ALA A 113 14.78 -5.12 2.42
C ALA A 113 13.42 -4.87 1.72
N TYR A 114 13.43 -4.63 0.40
CA TYR A 114 12.18 -4.60 -0.38
C TYR A 114 11.38 -5.91 -0.28
N SER A 115 12.05 -7.05 -0.34
CA SER A 115 11.41 -8.36 -0.17
C SER A 115 10.84 -8.53 1.24
N ASP A 116 11.50 -7.99 2.26
CA ASP A 116 10.99 -8.00 3.64
C ASP A 116 9.73 -7.12 3.81
N ILE A 117 9.66 -5.97 3.13
CA ILE A 117 8.43 -5.17 3.05
C ILE A 117 7.29 -6.01 2.46
N LEU A 118 7.54 -6.69 1.34
CA LEU A 118 6.53 -7.57 0.72
C LEU A 118 6.08 -8.68 1.67
N ASN A 119 7.01 -9.34 2.37
CA ASN A 119 6.71 -10.37 3.35
C ASN A 119 5.84 -9.84 4.50
N ALA A 120 6.10 -8.62 4.98
CA ALA A 120 5.27 -7.97 5.99
C ALA A 120 3.86 -7.68 5.48
N CYS A 121 3.71 -7.21 4.24
CA CYS A 121 2.41 -7.05 3.58
C CYS A 121 1.65 -8.39 3.51
N SER A 122 2.32 -9.48 3.13
CA SER A 122 1.73 -10.83 3.03
C SER A 122 1.23 -11.35 4.38
N ARG A 123 1.92 -11.06 5.48
CA ARG A 123 1.46 -11.42 6.84
C ARG A 123 0.15 -10.74 7.21
N CYS A 124 -0.04 -9.47 6.87
CA CYS A 124 -1.34 -8.81 7.04
C CYS A 124 -2.41 -9.43 6.12
N HIS A 125 -2.05 -9.72 4.87
CA HIS A 125 -2.98 -10.29 3.90
C HIS A 125 -3.45 -11.70 4.26
N SER A 126 -2.61 -12.57 4.82
CA SER A 126 -3.07 -13.90 5.28
C SER A 126 -4.10 -13.80 6.41
N ILE A 127 -4.02 -12.76 7.25
CA ILE A 127 -5.02 -12.50 8.28
C ILE A 127 -6.31 -11.95 7.64
N VAL A 128 -6.24 -10.86 6.89
CA VAL A 128 -7.42 -10.14 6.40
C VAL A 128 -8.12 -10.86 5.24
N ARG A 129 -7.34 -11.45 4.32
CA ARG A 129 -7.82 -12.07 3.08
C ARG A 129 -7.89 -13.60 3.15
N SER A 130 -7.41 -14.20 4.25
CA SER A 130 -7.31 -15.66 4.41
C SER A 130 -6.50 -16.32 3.28
N TRP A 131 -5.40 -15.67 2.90
CA TRP A 131 -4.41 -16.23 2.00
C TRP A 131 -3.61 -17.35 2.66
#